data_AF-A0A6J6KHI9-F1
#
_entry.id   AF-A0A6J6KHI9-F1
#
_cell.length_a   1.000
_cell.length_b   1.000
_cell.length_c   1.000
_cell.angle_alpha   90.00
_cell.angle_beta   90.00
_cell.angle_gamma   90.00
#
_symmetry.space_group_name_H-M   'P 1'
#
loop_
_entity.id
_entity.type
_entity.pdbx_description
1 polymer ?
#
loop_
_entity_poly.entity_id
_entity_poly.type
_entity_poly.pdbx_seq_one_letter_code
_entity_poly.pdbx_strand_id
1 'polypeptide(L)'
;MELGADAISEQAQKFGFESEFEVPMTAAISRFPVDPNKPQTAMSAIGQFDVRATALQMAMVAAGIANDGVVMNPYLISQVLGPDLTVLQNTNPSAFGRAMSVENSKILRDMMVGVVQNGTATKAAISGVTVGGKTGTAENAPGEPAHAWFVGLAPSDQSKVAVAVVLQNGGGATEVSGNSLAAPIAAAVMRAVLKQ
;
A
#
# COMPACT_ATOMS: atom_id res chain seq x y z
N MET A 1 -15.95 -16.69 -9.15
CA MET A 1 -15.32 -15.92 -8.06
C MET A 1 -16.04 -16.32 -6.79
N GLU A 2 -15.45 -17.20 -5.97
CA GLU A 2 -16.09 -17.74 -4.75
C GLU A 2 -16.37 -16.67 -3.70
N LEU A 3 -15.50 -15.66 -3.60
CA LEU A 3 -15.63 -14.57 -2.61
C LEU A 3 -16.73 -13.55 -2.96
N GLY A 4 -17.01 -13.32 -4.24
CA GLY A 4 -17.98 -12.31 -4.70
C GLY A 4 -17.48 -10.87 -4.65
N ALA A 5 -18.23 -9.95 -5.29
CA ALA A 5 -17.87 -8.53 -5.36
C ALA A 5 -18.03 -7.82 -4.02
N ASP A 6 -19.11 -8.10 -3.30
CA ASP A 6 -19.48 -7.44 -2.05
C ASP A 6 -18.40 -7.63 -0.97
N ALA A 7 -17.93 -8.86 -0.79
CA ALA A 7 -16.88 -9.16 0.18
C ALA A 7 -15.54 -8.49 -0.17
N ILE A 8 -15.22 -8.36 -1.46
CA ILE A 8 -14.00 -7.63 -1.90
C ILE A 8 -14.15 -6.14 -1.61
N SER A 9 -15.31 -5.55 -1.94
CA SER A 9 -15.63 -4.15 -1.68
C SER A 9 -15.59 -3.84 -0.18
N GLU A 10 -16.25 -4.66 0.64
CA GLU A 10 -16.25 -4.51 2.10
C GLU A 10 -14.83 -4.59 2.67
N GLN A 11 -14.02 -5.51 2.17
CA GLN A 11 -12.62 -5.63 2.60
C GLN A 11 -11.79 -4.41 2.19
N ALA A 12 -12.01 -3.86 0.98
CA ALA A 12 -11.35 -2.63 0.52
C ALA A 12 -11.74 -1.42 1.40
N GLN A 13 -13.02 -1.29 1.74
CA GLN A 13 -13.53 -0.23 2.62
C GLN A 13 -12.94 -0.31 4.03
N LYS A 14 -12.78 -1.51 4.58
CA LYS A 14 -12.08 -1.71 5.86
C LYS A 14 -10.63 -1.23 5.83
N PHE A 15 -10.01 -1.20 4.66
CA PHE A 15 -8.68 -0.64 4.45
C PHE A 15 -8.67 0.87 4.16
N GLY A 16 -9.83 1.51 4.04
CA GLY A 16 -9.99 2.94 3.82
C GLY A 16 -10.39 3.34 2.41
N PHE A 17 -10.63 2.40 1.48
CA PHE A 17 -11.27 2.76 0.20
C PHE A 17 -12.64 3.39 0.47
N GLU A 18 -13.07 4.26 -0.45
CA GLU A 18 -14.29 5.09 -0.33
C GLU A 18 -14.28 6.14 0.78
N SER A 19 -13.22 6.21 1.58
CA SER A 19 -13.08 7.17 2.68
C SER A 19 -12.23 8.37 2.28
N GLU A 20 -12.54 9.52 2.89
CA GLU A 20 -11.74 10.74 2.76
C GLU A 20 -10.71 10.83 3.91
N PHE A 21 -9.50 11.27 3.60
CA PHE A 21 -8.43 11.49 4.58
C PHE A 21 -7.83 12.89 4.39
N GLU A 22 -7.63 13.63 5.47
CA GLU A 22 -6.99 14.96 5.45
C GLU A 22 -5.56 14.89 5.98
N VAL A 23 -4.57 15.15 5.11
CA VAL A 23 -3.14 15.03 5.46
C VAL A 23 -2.25 15.99 4.65
N PRO A 24 -1.98 17.23 5.09
CA PRO A 24 -2.87 18.16 5.80
C PRO A 24 -3.94 18.75 4.85
N MET A 25 -3.95 18.33 3.59
CA MET A 25 -4.97 18.62 2.60
C MET A 25 -5.77 17.35 2.33
N THR A 26 -6.97 17.50 1.76
CA THR A 26 -7.79 16.36 1.35
C THR A 26 -7.05 15.49 0.33
N ALA A 27 -6.81 14.23 0.69
CA ALA A 27 -6.27 13.22 -0.21
C ALA A 27 -7.34 12.77 -1.20
N ALA A 28 -6.93 12.44 -2.43
CA ALA A 28 -7.85 11.84 -3.39
C ALA A 28 -8.39 10.49 -2.87
N ILE A 29 -9.68 10.26 -3.07
CA ILE A 29 -10.35 9.07 -2.56
C ILE A 29 -10.05 7.88 -3.48
N SER A 30 -9.59 6.77 -2.88
CA SER A 30 -9.42 5.50 -3.59
C SER A 30 -10.76 4.79 -3.73
N ARG A 31 -11.02 4.22 -4.91
CA ARG A 31 -12.33 3.68 -5.29
C ARG A 31 -12.27 2.21 -5.70
N PHE A 32 -13.27 1.46 -5.28
CA PHE A 32 -13.59 0.13 -5.81
C PHE A 32 -14.85 0.22 -6.69
N PRO A 33 -14.96 -0.57 -7.77
CA PRO A 33 -16.11 -0.50 -8.67
C PRO A 33 -17.45 -0.79 -7.98
N VAL A 34 -18.47 -0.02 -8.33
CA VAL A 34 -19.86 -0.20 -7.87
C VAL A 34 -20.53 -1.29 -8.70
N ASP A 35 -21.13 -2.27 -8.03
CA ASP A 35 -21.91 -3.39 -8.61
C ASP A 35 -21.28 -4.06 -9.85
N PRO A 36 -19.99 -4.48 -9.80
CA PRO A 36 -19.35 -5.10 -10.94
C PRO A 36 -19.98 -6.46 -11.26
N ASN A 37 -20.22 -6.73 -12.54
CA ASN A 37 -20.60 -8.07 -12.99
C ASN A 37 -19.45 -9.09 -12.77
N LYS A 38 -19.70 -10.38 -13.04
CA LYS A 38 -18.72 -11.45 -12.75
C LYS A 38 -17.34 -11.23 -13.42
N PRO A 39 -17.24 -10.95 -14.73
CA PRO A 39 -15.97 -10.59 -15.35
C PRO A 39 -15.30 -9.36 -14.75
N GLN A 40 -16.07 -8.29 -14.49
CA GLN A 40 -15.55 -7.07 -13.87
C GLN A 40 -15.01 -7.34 -12.47
N THR A 41 -15.70 -8.15 -11.68
CA THR A 41 -15.26 -8.58 -10.34
C THR A 41 -13.91 -9.29 -10.41
N ALA A 42 -13.72 -10.17 -11.39
CA ALA A 42 -12.45 -10.86 -11.59
C ALA A 42 -11.31 -9.90 -11.98
N MET A 43 -11.59 -8.90 -12.83
CA MET A 43 -10.62 -7.84 -13.16
C MET A 43 -10.29 -6.96 -11.96
N SER A 44 -11.30 -6.51 -11.20
CA SER A 44 -11.10 -5.69 -10.01
C SER A 44 -10.28 -6.40 -8.93
N ALA A 45 -10.45 -7.71 -8.78
CA ALA A 45 -9.71 -8.51 -7.79
C ALA A 45 -8.19 -8.55 -8.05
N ILE A 46 -7.75 -8.29 -9.29
CA ILE A 46 -6.33 -8.16 -9.66
C ILE A 46 -5.89 -6.70 -9.81
N GLY A 47 -6.74 -5.74 -9.43
CA GLY A 47 -6.45 -4.31 -9.49
C GLY A 47 -6.68 -3.66 -10.87
N GLN A 48 -7.48 -4.29 -11.74
CA GLN A 48 -7.83 -3.79 -13.07
C GLN A 48 -9.28 -3.28 -13.12
N PHE A 49 -9.80 -3.02 -14.33
CA PHE A 49 -11.11 -2.44 -14.61
C PHE A 49 -11.20 -0.97 -14.18
N ASP A 50 -11.92 -0.65 -13.11
CA ASP A 50 -12.09 0.74 -12.63
C ASP A 50 -11.70 0.88 -11.16
N VAL A 51 -10.78 0.02 -10.69
CA VAL A 51 -10.14 0.18 -9.39
C VAL A 51 -9.17 1.36 -9.45
N ARG A 52 -9.30 2.29 -8.51
CA ARG A 52 -8.43 3.47 -8.42
C ARG A 52 -7.85 3.57 -7.02
N ALA A 53 -6.53 3.64 -6.91
CA ALA A 53 -5.87 3.73 -5.62
C ALA A 53 -4.81 4.82 -5.61
N THR A 54 -4.73 5.57 -4.52
CA THR A 54 -3.62 6.50 -4.27
C THR A 54 -2.44 5.76 -3.65
N ALA A 55 -1.23 6.30 -3.82
CA ALA A 55 -0.05 5.79 -3.12
C ALA A 55 -0.23 5.85 -1.59
N LEU A 56 -0.89 6.90 -1.07
CA LEU A 56 -1.23 7.01 0.35
C LEU A 56 -2.10 5.84 0.81
N GLN A 57 -3.19 5.55 0.09
CA GLN A 57 -4.09 4.45 0.45
C GLN A 57 -3.36 3.10 0.45
N MET A 58 -2.53 2.83 -0.56
CA MET A 58 -1.80 1.57 -0.63
C MET A 58 -0.70 1.47 0.44
N ALA A 59 -0.11 2.60 0.85
CA ALA A 59 0.78 2.63 2.02
C ALA A 59 0.01 2.34 3.32
N MET A 60 -1.21 2.85 3.46
CA MET A 60 -2.10 2.51 4.60
C MET A 60 -2.48 1.04 4.62
N VAL A 61 -2.73 0.42 3.46
CA VAL A 61 -2.97 -1.04 3.36
C VAL A 61 -1.77 -1.81 3.90
N ALA A 62 -0.56 -1.49 3.42
CA ALA A 62 0.67 -2.13 3.92
C ALA A 62 0.89 -1.89 5.41
N ALA A 63 0.63 -0.67 5.89
CA ALA A 63 0.74 -0.33 7.30
C ALA A 63 -0.27 -1.10 8.16
N GLY A 64 -1.51 -1.29 7.69
CA GLY A 64 -2.51 -2.08 8.38
C GLY A 64 -2.13 -3.55 8.49
N ILE A 65 -1.55 -4.12 7.42
CA ILE A 65 -1.02 -5.50 7.42
C ILE A 65 0.16 -5.63 8.39
N ALA A 66 1.06 -4.65 8.39
CA ALA A 66 2.20 -4.56 9.32
C ALA A 66 1.77 -4.41 10.79
N ASN A 67 0.65 -3.71 11.04
CA ASN A 67 0.13 -3.37 12.35
C ASN A 67 -0.96 -4.35 12.82
N ASP A 68 -0.72 -5.64 12.63
CA ASP A 68 -1.59 -6.74 13.08
C ASP A 68 -3.08 -6.58 12.66
N GLY A 69 -3.30 -6.04 11.47
CA GLY A 69 -4.61 -5.81 10.87
C GLY A 69 -5.32 -4.51 11.27
N VAL A 70 -4.68 -3.64 12.07
CA VAL A 70 -5.25 -2.35 12.48
C VAL A 70 -4.76 -1.25 11.55
N VAL A 71 -5.68 -0.64 10.81
CA VAL A 71 -5.41 0.51 9.93
C VAL A 71 -5.48 1.78 10.77
N MET A 72 -4.45 2.62 10.68
CA MET A 72 -4.36 3.89 11.40
C MET A 72 -4.82 5.05 10.53
N ASN A 73 -5.38 6.09 11.14
CA ASN A 73 -5.59 7.34 10.43
C ASN A 73 -4.22 7.95 10.09
N PRO A 74 -3.98 8.31 8.82
CA PRO A 74 -2.71 8.92 8.43
C PRO A 74 -2.63 10.36 8.97
N TYR A 75 -1.42 10.80 9.29
CA TYR A 75 -1.14 12.19 9.68
C TYR A 75 0.27 12.58 9.26
N LEU A 76 0.49 13.87 9.00
CA LEU A 76 1.81 14.42 8.61
C LEU A 76 2.39 15.34 9.69
N ILE A 77 1.54 16.13 10.33
CA ILE A 77 1.94 17.10 11.36
C ILE A 77 2.08 16.34 12.68
N SER A 78 3.28 16.31 13.26
CA SER A 78 3.51 15.71 14.58
C SER A 78 3.09 16.64 15.72
N GLN A 79 3.41 17.92 15.60
CA GLN A 79 3.10 18.95 16.59
C GLN A 79 3.02 20.33 15.93
N VAL A 80 2.28 21.25 16.56
CA VAL A 80 2.24 22.67 16.23
C VAL A 80 2.84 23.44 17.39
N LEU A 81 3.84 24.26 17.10
CA LEU A 81 4.56 25.07 18.10
C LEU A 81 4.20 26.55 17.98
N GLY A 82 4.13 27.23 19.12
CA GLY A 82 4.07 28.69 19.20
C GLY A 82 5.42 29.34 18.91
N PRO A 83 5.46 30.69 18.74
CA PRO A 83 6.71 31.42 18.52
C PRO A 83 7.75 31.26 19.64
N ASP A 84 7.29 30.94 20.85
CA ASP A 84 8.09 30.67 22.04
C ASP A 84 8.42 29.19 22.25
N LEU A 85 8.18 28.35 21.23
CA LEU A 85 8.35 26.90 21.26
C LEU A 85 7.40 26.14 22.20
N THR A 86 6.35 26.79 22.70
CA THR A 86 5.30 26.08 23.44
C THR A 86 4.52 25.15 22.51
N VAL A 87 4.18 23.95 23.00
CA VAL A 87 3.39 22.99 22.24
C VAL A 87 1.92 23.43 22.27
N LEU A 88 1.41 23.90 21.13
CA LEU A 88 0.02 24.31 20.97
C LEU A 88 -0.89 23.13 20.65
N GLN A 89 -0.36 22.18 19.87
CA GLN A 89 -1.05 20.95 19.51
C GLN A 89 -0.02 19.81 19.38
N ASN A 90 -0.40 18.62 19.85
CA ASN A 90 0.35 17.39 19.62
C ASN A 90 -0.58 16.38 18.93
N THR A 91 -0.09 15.71 17.90
CA THR A 91 -0.88 14.72 17.18
C THR A 91 -0.82 13.39 17.91
N ASN A 92 -2.00 12.88 18.27
CA ASN A 92 -2.14 11.56 18.86
C ASN A 92 -2.61 10.58 17.78
N PRO A 93 -1.84 9.52 17.46
CA PRO A 93 -2.26 8.50 16.51
C PRO A 93 -3.61 7.90 16.91
N SER A 94 -4.48 7.68 15.94
CA SER A 94 -5.79 7.06 16.14
C SER A 94 -6.02 5.94 15.13
N ALA A 95 -6.77 4.92 15.53
CA ALA A 95 -7.16 3.85 14.63
C ALA A 95 -8.28 4.34 13.71
N PHE A 96 -8.13 4.07 12.41
CA PHE A 96 -9.23 4.15 11.44
C PHE A 96 -10.19 2.99 11.67
N GLY A 97 -9.63 1.78 11.81
CA GLY A 97 -10.41 0.57 12.05
C GLY A 97 -9.56 -0.69 11.98
N ARG A 98 -10.21 -1.85 12.12
CA ARG A 98 -9.58 -3.17 11.96
C ARG A 98 -10.00 -3.79 10.64
N ALA A 99 -9.03 -4.01 9.76
CA ALA A 99 -9.25 -4.62 8.46
C ALA A 99 -9.13 -6.15 8.47
N MET A 100 -8.34 -6.70 9.39
CA MET A 100 -8.18 -8.15 9.51
C MET A 100 -7.82 -8.59 10.94
N SER A 101 -7.89 -9.90 11.18
CA SER A 101 -7.40 -10.50 12.40
C SER A 101 -5.86 -10.46 12.45
N VAL A 102 -5.32 -10.55 13.66
CA VAL A 102 -3.88 -10.67 13.88
C VAL A 102 -3.32 -11.89 13.16
N GLU A 103 -4.03 -13.02 13.20
CA GLU A 103 -3.64 -14.27 12.53
C GLU A 103 -3.56 -14.09 11.01
N ASN A 104 -4.60 -13.54 10.38
CA ASN A 104 -4.61 -13.33 8.93
C ASN A 104 -3.54 -12.32 8.50
N SER A 105 -3.26 -11.29 9.32
CA SER A 105 -2.18 -10.34 9.03
C SER A 105 -0.80 -11.00 9.03
N LYS A 106 -0.56 -11.97 9.92
CA LYS A 106 0.70 -12.73 9.98
C LYS A 106 0.85 -13.62 8.75
N ILE A 107 -0.20 -14.38 8.42
CA ILE A 107 -0.21 -15.24 7.22
C ILE A 107 0.06 -14.40 5.97
N LEU A 108 -0.62 -13.25 5.82
CA LEU A 108 -0.44 -12.38 4.67
C LEU A 108 0.98 -11.79 4.61
N ARG A 109 1.56 -11.40 5.74
CA ARG A 109 2.95 -10.96 5.81
C ARG A 109 3.92 -12.05 5.36
N ASP A 110 3.74 -13.28 5.80
CA ASP A 110 4.59 -14.41 5.39
C ASP A 110 4.49 -14.68 3.88
N MET A 111 3.28 -14.59 3.32
CA MET A 111 3.07 -14.67 1.86
C MET A 111 3.80 -13.53 1.13
N MET A 112 3.71 -12.29 1.64
CA MET A 112 4.42 -11.13 1.09
C MET A 112 5.94 -11.29 1.17
N VAL A 113 6.47 -11.90 2.23
CA VAL A 113 7.90 -12.24 2.34
C VAL A 113 8.28 -13.26 1.27
N GLY A 114 7.44 -14.29 1.06
CA GLY A 114 7.65 -15.28 0.00
C GLY A 114 7.77 -14.65 -1.39
N VAL A 115 7.00 -13.60 -1.68
CA VAL A 115 7.06 -12.87 -2.96
C VAL A 115 8.38 -12.13 -3.15
N VAL A 116 8.98 -11.60 -2.09
CA VAL A 116 10.28 -10.93 -2.14
C VAL A 116 11.42 -11.95 -2.18
N GLN A 117 11.34 -13.04 -1.42
CA GLN A 117 12.43 -14.02 -1.37
C GLN A 117 12.51 -14.89 -2.62
N ASN A 118 11.37 -15.36 -3.11
CA ASN A 118 11.30 -16.42 -4.13
C ASN A 118 10.37 -16.07 -5.31
N GLY A 119 9.77 -14.88 -5.30
CA GLY A 119 8.71 -14.52 -6.23
C GLY A 119 9.06 -13.37 -7.15
N THR A 120 8.03 -12.59 -7.46
CA THR A 120 8.10 -11.51 -8.45
C THR A 120 8.70 -10.21 -7.91
N ALA A 121 9.01 -10.11 -6.62
CA ALA A 121 9.46 -8.88 -5.98
C ALA A 121 10.90 -8.93 -5.47
N THR A 122 11.73 -9.78 -6.06
CA THR A 122 13.11 -10.04 -5.61
C THR A 122 14.00 -8.81 -5.49
N LYS A 123 13.76 -7.77 -6.29
CA LYS A 123 14.54 -6.53 -6.23
C LYS A 123 14.20 -5.64 -5.03
N ALA A 124 13.17 -5.98 -4.25
CA ALA A 124 12.88 -5.31 -2.98
C ALA A 124 13.74 -5.84 -1.81
N ALA A 125 14.51 -6.92 -2.01
CA ALA A 125 15.28 -7.53 -0.93
C ALA A 125 16.35 -6.59 -0.35
N ILE A 126 16.51 -6.67 0.97
CA ILE A 126 17.52 -5.93 1.73
C ILE A 126 18.29 -6.96 2.56
N SER A 127 19.62 -6.97 2.43
CA SER A 127 20.47 -7.89 3.19
C SER A 127 20.26 -7.70 4.70
N GLY A 128 20.06 -8.79 5.44
CA GLY A 128 19.84 -8.75 6.89
C GLY A 128 18.47 -8.25 7.34
N VAL A 129 17.54 -7.95 6.42
CA VAL A 129 16.18 -7.49 6.75
C VAL A 129 15.14 -8.36 6.06
N THR A 130 14.20 -8.89 6.83
CA THR A 130 13.04 -9.61 6.27
C THR A 130 12.05 -8.61 5.68
N VAL A 131 12.03 -8.47 4.36
CA VAL A 131 11.11 -7.57 3.64
C VAL A 131 9.90 -8.35 3.14
N GLY A 132 8.70 -7.84 3.42
CA GLY A 132 7.46 -8.30 2.81
C GLY A 132 6.99 -7.31 1.76
N GLY A 133 6.57 -7.77 0.58
CA GLY A 133 6.00 -6.88 -0.42
C GLY A 133 5.31 -7.57 -1.58
N LYS A 134 4.69 -6.76 -2.44
CA LYS A 134 4.06 -7.20 -3.67
C LYS A 134 4.27 -6.18 -4.78
N THR A 135 4.60 -6.67 -5.95
CA THR A 135 4.66 -5.88 -7.19
C THR A 135 3.28 -5.73 -7.81
N GLY A 136 3.07 -4.64 -8.54
CA GLY A 136 1.94 -4.46 -9.43
C GLY A 136 2.41 -3.93 -10.78
N THR A 137 1.73 -4.37 -11.84
CA THR A 137 1.80 -3.78 -13.17
C THR A 137 0.36 -3.53 -13.59
N ALA A 138 -0.06 -2.27 -13.59
CA ALA A 138 -1.43 -1.90 -13.92
C ALA A 138 -1.46 -1.34 -15.33
N GLU A 139 -2.31 -1.88 -16.19
CA GLU A 139 -2.44 -1.38 -17.56
C GLU A 139 -3.05 0.02 -17.55
N ASN A 140 -2.70 0.81 -18.57
CA ASN A 140 -3.29 2.11 -18.80
C ASN A 140 -4.25 2.03 -20.01
N ALA A 141 -4.80 3.17 -20.44
CA ALA A 141 -5.59 3.25 -21.67
C ALA A 141 -4.85 2.60 -22.86
N PRO A 142 -5.58 2.01 -23.83
CA PRO A 142 -4.95 1.34 -24.96
C PRO A 142 -3.91 2.21 -25.66
N GLY A 143 -2.68 1.69 -25.79
CA GLY A 143 -1.54 2.39 -26.39
C GLY A 143 -0.67 3.18 -25.41
N GLU A 144 -1.07 3.32 -24.14
CA GLU A 144 -0.29 3.98 -23.11
C GLU A 144 0.55 2.97 -22.30
N PRO A 145 1.77 3.33 -21.84
CA PRO A 145 2.56 2.47 -20.98
C PRO A 145 1.86 2.17 -19.65
N ALA A 146 2.02 0.93 -19.18
CA ALA A 146 1.52 0.51 -17.87
C ALA A 146 2.14 1.31 -16.72
N HIS A 147 1.52 1.28 -15.54
CA HIS A 147 2.08 1.81 -14.29
C HIS A 147 2.84 0.71 -13.55
N ALA A 148 4.02 1.05 -13.01
CA ALA A 148 4.78 0.13 -12.16
C ALA A 148 4.51 0.43 -10.68
N TRP A 149 4.11 -0.59 -9.93
CA TRP A 149 3.78 -0.49 -8.51
C TRP A 149 4.64 -1.41 -7.67
N PHE A 150 4.93 -0.97 -6.45
CA PHE A 150 5.37 -1.83 -5.37
C PHE A 150 4.74 -1.36 -4.06
N VAL A 151 4.26 -2.31 -3.25
CA VAL A 151 3.73 -2.05 -1.92
C VAL A 151 4.37 -3.04 -0.95
N GLY A 152 4.89 -2.58 0.18
CA GLY A 152 5.59 -3.44 1.11
C GLY A 152 5.85 -2.85 2.48
N LEU A 153 6.48 -3.64 3.33
CA LEU A 153 6.75 -3.37 4.73
C LEU A 153 8.08 -4.00 5.16
N ALA A 154 8.77 -3.38 6.12
CA ALA A 154 10.03 -3.88 6.65
C ALA A 154 10.33 -3.38 8.08
N PRO A 155 10.98 -4.21 8.93
CA PRO A 155 11.04 -5.68 8.84
C PRO A 155 9.64 -6.30 8.89
N SER A 156 9.44 -7.55 8.46
CA SER A 156 8.09 -8.13 8.36
C SER A 156 7.42 -8.34 9.73
N ASP A 157 8.16 -8.81 10.73
CA ASP A 157 7.65 -9.18 12.06
C ASP A 157 7.42 -7.97 12.98
N GLN A 158 8.33 -6.99 12.98
CA GLN A 158 8.28 -5.75 13.76
C GLN A 158 8.47 -4.53 12.87
N SER A 159 7.57 -4.36 11.91
CA SER A 159 7.68 -3.32 10.88
C SER A 159 7.89 -1.94 11.46
N LYS A 160 8.90 -1.26 10.92
CA LYS A 160 9.21 0.15 11.21
C LYS A 160 8.77 1.06 10.08
N VAL A 161 8.53 0.49 8.90
CA VAL A 161 8.13 1.24 7.71
C VAL A 161 7.19 0.42 6.84
N ALA A 162 6.19 1.09 6.29
CA ALA A 162 5.37 0.63 5.18
C ALA A 162 5.53 1.62 4.02
N VAL A 163 5.66 1.11 2.79
CA VAL A 163 5.98 1.91 1.61
C VAL A 163 5.09 1.48 0.45
N ALA A 164 4.53 2.46 -0.26
CA ALA A 164 3.96 2.27 -1.58
C ALA A 164 4.70 3.17 -2.58
N VAL A 165 5.12 2.61 -3.70
CA VAL A 165 5.77 3.30 -4.81
C VAL A 165 4.94 3.06 -6.07
N VAL A 166 4.64 4.14 -6.79
CA VAL A 166 4.05 4.09 -8.13
C VAL A 166 4.90 4.91 -9.08
N LEU A 167 5.16 4.35 -10.26
CA LEU A 167 5.70 5.07 -11.40
C LEU A 167 4.64 5.06 -12.49
N GLN A 168 4.01 6.22 -12.68
CA GLN A 168 3.07 6.43 -13.77
C GLN A 168 3.78 6.21 -15.11
N ASN A 169 3.10 5.53 -16.03
CA ASN A 169 3.61 5.15 -17.35
C ASN A 169 5.01 4.49 -17.30
N GLY A 170 5.29 3.74 -16.22
CA GLY A 170 6.56 3.07 -16.00
C GLY A 170 7.76 4.02 -15.91
N GLY A 171 7.54 5.31 -15.64
CA GLY A 171 8.59 6.32 -15.69
C GLY A 171 9.19 6.52 -17.09
N GLY A 172 8.46 6.16 -18.15
CA GLY A 172 8.94 6.23 -19.54
C GLY A 172 9.83 5.06 -19.96
N ALA A 173 9.93 4.00 -19.15
CA ALA A 173 10.67 2.80 -19.50
C ALA A 173 9.98 2.01 -20.63
N THR A 174 10.78 1.38 -21.49
CA THR A 174 10.30 0.50 -22.57
C THR A 174 9.66 -0.78 -22.05
N GLU A 175 10.19 -1.34 -20.96
CA GLU A 175 9.60 -2.49 -20.27
C GLU A 175 9.16 -2.11 -18.86
N VAL A 176 7.86 -2.24 -18.60
CA VAL A 176 7.26 -1.86 -17.32
C VAL A 176 7.10 -3.07 -16.42
N SER A 177 7.84 -3.10 -15.31
CA SER A 177 7.66 -4.07 -14.26
C SER A 177 7.81 -3.43 -12.89
N GLY A 178 6.85 -3.71 -11.99
CA GLY A 178 6.95 -3.32 -10.59
C GLY A 178 8.25 -3.80 -9.93
N ASN A 179 8.80 -4.95 -10.34
CA ASN A 179 10.05 -5.47 -9.80
C ASN A 179 11.27 -4.68 -10.30
N SER A 180 11.33 -4.32 -11.58
CA SER A 180 12.51 -3.63 -12.13
C SER A 180 12.55 -2.14 -11.79
N LEU A 181 11.39 -1.52 -11.59
CA LEU A 181 11.25 -0.07 -11.45
C LEU A 181 10.88 0.37 -10.02
N ALA A 182 9.77 -0.11 -9.49
CA ALA A 182 9.23 0.38 -8.21
C ALA A 182 9.88 -0.29 -6.99
N ALA A 183 10.16 -1.59 -7.05
CA ALA A 183 10.75 -2.35 -5.95
C ALA A 183 12.14 -1.84 -5.49
N PRO A 184 13.08 -1.46 -6.38
CA PRO A 184 14.37 -0.89 -5.96
C PRO A 184 14.22 0.45 -5.23
N ILE A 185 13.27 1.30 -5.66
CA ILE A 185 12.97 2.57 -4.99
C ILE A 185 12.43 2.31 -3.59
N ALA A 186 11.49 1.37 -3.46
CA ALA A 186 10.95 0.98 -2.17
C ALA A 186 12.05 0.44 -1.23
N ALA A 187 12.95 -0.41 -1.75
CA ALA A 187 14.10 -0.91 -0.99
C ALA A 187 15.03 0.23 -0.53
N ALA A 188 15.29 1.23 -1.37
CA ALA A 188 16.09 2.39 -0.99
C ALA A 188 15.44 3.20 0.14
N VAL A 189 14.13 3.45 0.06
CA VAL A 189 13.36 4.12 1.13
C VAL A 189 13.41 3.31 2.43
N MET A 190 13.17 2.01 2.36
CA MET A 190 13.21 1.13 3.52
C MET A 190 14.60 1.10 4.16
N ARG A 191 15.68 1.01 3.37
CA ARG A 191 17.07 1.09 3.89
C ARG A 191 17.33 2.39 4.62
N ALA A 192 16.92 3.52 4.03
CA ALA A 192 17.09 4.83 4.65
C ALA A 192 16.41 4.93 6.03
N VAL A 193 15.18 4.40 6.16
CA VAL A 193 14.46 4.39 7.46
C VAL A 193 15.11 3.43 8.45
N LEU A 194 15.56 2.27 8.00
CA LEU A 194 16.18 1.24 8.83
C LEU A 194 17.66 1.51 9.16
N LYS A 195 18.26 2.55 8.57
CA LYS A 195 19.69 2.90 8.68
C LYS A 195 20.60 1.75 8.25
N GLN A 196 20.26 1.13 7.11
CA GLN A 196 20.99 0.04 6.47
C GLN A 196 21.64 0.50 5.16
#